data_AF-A0A4Q3TXL4-F1
#
_entry.id   AF-A0A4Q3TXL4-F1
#
_cell.length_a   1.000
_cell.length_b   1.000
_cell.length_c   1.000
_cell.angle_alpha   90.00
_cell.angle_beta   90.00
_cell.angle_gamma   90.00
#
_symmetry.space_group_name_H-M   'P 1'
#
loop_
_entity.id
_entity.type
_entity.pdbx_description
1 polymer ?
#
loop_
_entity_poly.entity_id
_entity_poly.type
_entity_poly.pdbx_seq_one_letter_code
_entity_poly.pdbx_strand_id
1 'polypeptide(L)'
;MLLMALLALAAAPQDAGPLEPGRAGKLQCYGPDVAAKTCTAIGGYRFDPDGSIWNIARNQISAAPAVVLHATGRVYVKDGAECARSENREEEITGIDVGGTPLEGEQLNAVRQQIAANIGAVLGNGEFCSTYTPNPDGTMRASVTVDGVARPEFESTVLWIEPTAGWTLALPAG
;
A
#
# COMPACT_ATOMS: atom_id res chain seq x y z
N MET A 1 -3.06 -51.58 -18.15
CA MET A 1 -3.46 -50.48 -17.25
C MET A 1 -2.33 -49.46 -17.25
N LEU A 2 -2.46 -48.38 -18.02
CA LEU A 2 -1.44 -47.34 -18.14
C LEU A 2 -1.87 -46.17 -17.24
N LEU A 3 -1.24 -46.01 -16.09
CA LEU A 3 -1.42 -44.86 -15.21
C LEU A 3 -0.70 -43.66 -15.87
N MET A 4 -1.46 -42.71 -16.43
CA MET A 4 -0.92 -41.41 -16.82
C MET A 4 -0.65 -40.61 -15.55
N ALA A 5 0.63 -40.37 -15.25
CA ALA A 5 1.05 -39.42 -14.23
C ALA A 5 0.85 -37.99 -14.77
N LEU A 6 -0.11 -37.24 -14.22
CA LEU A 6 -0.19 -35.80 -14.40
C LEU A 6 0.95 -35.14 -13.61
N LEU A 7 1.98 -34.70 -14.32
CA LEU A 7 2.96 -33.76 -13.79
C LEU A 7 2.27 -32.39 -13.63
N ALA A 8 1.86 -32.07 -12.41
CA ALA A 8 1.50 -30.71 -12.06
C ALA A 8 2.75 -29.83 -12.22
N LEU A 9 2.79 -28.99 -13.26
CA LEU A 9 3.70 -27.85 -13.31
C LEU A 9 3.30 -26.91 -12.18
N ALA A 10 3.91 -27.07 -11.01
CA ALA A 10 3.90 -26.03 -10.00
C ALA A 10 4.65 -24.83 -10.60
N ALA A 11 3.93 -23.75 -10.92
CA ALA A 11 4.56 -22.48 -11.25
C ALA A 11 5.53 -22.12 -10.12
N ALA A 12 6.78 -21.81 -10.46
CA ALA A 12 7.74 -21.36 -9.46
C ALA A 12 7.14 -20.13 -8.73
N PRO A 13 7.26 -20.06 -7.39
CA PRO A 13 6.77 -18.90 -6.66
C PRO A 13 7.43 -17.65 -7.24
N GLN A 14 6.62 -16.68 -7.65
CA GLN A 14 7.11 -15.42 -8.16
C GLN A 14 7.89 -14.71 -7.04
N ASP A 15 9.10 -14.26 -7.34
CA ASP A 15 9.87 -13.41 -6.46
C ASP A 15 9.06 -12.14 -6.15
N ALA A 16 8.64 -11.96 -4.89
CA ALA A 16 7.97 -10.75 -4.45
C ALA A 16 8.98 -9.65 -4.05
N GLY A 17 10.29 -9.93 -4.13
CA GLY A 17 11.37 -9.01 -3.80
C GLY A 17 11.14 -8.31 -2.45
N PRO A 18 11.00 -6.97 -2.43
CA PRO A 18 10.75 -6.25 -1.18
C PRO A 18 9.41 -6.60 -0.50
N LEU A 19 8.48 -7.23 -1.22
CA LEU A 19 7.14 -7.59 -0.74
C LEU A 19 7.03 -9.02 -0.18
N GLU A 20 8.12 -9.78 -0.08
CA GLU A 20 8.11 -11.11 0.55
C GLU A 20 7.48 -11.12 1.96
N PRO A 21 7.72 -10.13 2.84
CA PRO A 21 7.01 -10.08 4.12
C PRO A 21 5.49 -9.91 3.97
N GLY A 22 5.04 -9.16 2.96
CA GLY A 22 3.62 -9.02 2.62
C GLY A 22 3.02 -10.33 2.11
N ARG A 23 3.78 -11.10 1.31
CA ARG A 23 3.40 -12.45 0.87
C ARG A 23 3.24 -13.40 2.07
N ALA A 24 4.05 -13.21 3.10
CA ALA A 24 3.96 -13.94 4.37
C ALA A 24 2.83 -13.43 5.30
N GLY A 25 2.01 -12.46 4.86
CA GLY A 25 0.84 -11.98 5.60
C GLY A 25 1.10 -10.80 6.55
N LYS A 26 2.31 -10.20 6.53
CA LYS A 26 2.59 -8.97 7.27
C LYS A 26 1.99 -7.76 6.57
N LEU A 27 1.78 -6.68 7.33
CA LEU A 27 1.36 -5.38 6.80
C LEU A 27 2.55 -4.40 6.81
N GLN A 28 2.58 -3.48 5.86
CA GLN A 28 3.45 -2.32 5.93
C GLN A 28 2.80 -1.25 6.79
N CYS A 29 3.54 -0.75 7.77
CA CYS A 29 3.20 0.40 8.61
C CYS A 29 4.11 1.57 8.21
N TYR A 30 3.56 2.55 7.50
CA TYR A 30 4.25 3.80 7.19
C TYR A 30 4.12 4.79 8.34
N GLY A 31 5.20 5.54 8.60
CA GLY A 31 5.27 6.47 9.73
C GLY A 31 4.95 5.80 11.06
N PRO A 32 5.64 4.70 11.44
CA PRO A 32 5.33 3.96 12.65
C PRO A 32 5.63 4.77 13.91
N ASP A 33 4.66 4.84 14.83
CA ASP A 33 4.90 5.10 16.25
C ASP A 33 4.87 3.76 16.99
N VAL A 34 6.05 3.25 17.35
CA VAL A 34 6.19 1.94 18.00
C VAL A 34 5.62 1.94 19.42
N ALA A 35 5.67 3.07 20.12
CA ALA A 35 5.17 3.18 21.48
C ALA A 35 3.63 3.17 21.50
N ALA A 36 3.02 3.93 20.59
CA ALA A 36 1.56 3.99 20.43
C ALA A 36 0.98 2.85 19.60
N LYS A 37 1.82 2.09 18.89
CA LYS A 37 1.45 1.11 17.87
C LYS A 37 0.52 1.69 16.79
N THR A 38 0.90 2.84 16.26
CA THR A 38 0.15 3.50 15.20
C THR A 38 0.96 3.70 13.93
N CYS A 39 0.27 3.85 12.80
CA CYS A 39 0.83 4.12 11.49
C CYS A 39 0.07 5.30 10.85
N THR A 40 0.73 6.11 10.04
CA THR A 40 0.03 7.09 9.19
C THR A 40 -0.60 6.43 7.97
N ALA A 41 -0.04 5.32 7.50
CA ALA A 41 -0.67 4.46 6.51
C ALA A 41 -0.37 2.98 6.77
N ILE A 42 -1.33 2.11 6.43
CA ILE A 42 -1.20 0.67 6.53
C ILE A 42 -1.47 0.05 5.17
N GLY A 43 -0.50 -0.68 4.64
CA GLY A 43 -0.60 -1.45 3.40
C GLY A 43 -0.65 -2.96 3.66
N GLY A 44 -1.65 -3.64 3.11
CA GLY A 44 -1.70 -5.09 3.00
C GLY A 44 -1.55 -5.54 1.54
N TYR A 45 -1.30 -6.83 1.33
CA TYR A 45 -1.08 -7.37 0.00
C TYR A 45 -1.91 -8.61 -0.27
N ARG A 46 -2.44 -8.71 -1.50
CA ARG A 46 -3.03 -9.93 -2.05
C ARG A 46 -2.24 -10.32 -3.29
N PHE A 47 -1.80 -11.58 -3.33
CA PHE A 47 -1.06 -12.18 -4.43
C PHE A 47 -1.97 -13.18 -5.12
N ASP A 48 -2.35 -12.89 -6.36
CA ASP A 48 -3.25 -13.74 -7.12
C ASP A 48 -2.51 -14.85 -7.86
N PRO A 49 -3.17 -15.97 -8.20
CA PRO A 49 -2.55 -17.07 -8.95
C PRO A 49 -2.07 -16.71 -10.36
N ASP A 50 -2.62 -15.64 -10.96
CA ASP A 50 -2.19 -15.09 -12.25
C ASP A 50 -0.92 -14.24 -12.13
N GLY A 51 -0.45 -14.03 -10.91
CA GLY A 51 0.71 -13.24 -10.57
C GLY A 51 0.48 -11.75 -10.38
N SER A 52 -0.78 -11.31 -10.42
CA SER A 52 -1.15 -9.94 -10.03
C SER A 52 -0.90 -9.74 -8.53
N ILE A 53 -0.29 -8.61 -8.19
CA ILE A 53 -0.13 -8.17 -6.80
C ILE A 53 -1.01 -6.95 -6.58
N TRP A 54 -1.84 -7.01 -5.55
CA TRP A 54 -2.73 -5.92 -5.17
C TRP A 54 -2.30 -5.39 -3.81
N ASN A 55 -2.05 -4.09 -3.74
CA ASN A 55 -1.91 -3.37 -2.49
C ASN A 55 -3.30 -2.91 -2.02
N ILE A 56 -3.58 -3.14 -0.74
CA ILE A 56 -4.82 -2.75 -0.07
C ILE A 56 -4.43 -1.79 1.05
N ALA A 57 -4.58 -0.50 0.80
CA ALA A 57 -4.09 0.56 1.66
C ALA A 57 -5.20 1.25 2.44
N ARG A 58 -4.86 1.66 3.66
CA ARG A 58 -5.60 2.63 4.46
C ARG A 58 -4.65 3.75 4.83
N ASN A 59 -4.97 4.98 4.44
CA ASN A 59 -4.11 6.15 4.63
C ASN A 59 -4.85 7.19 5.48
N GLN A 60 -4.20 7.66 6.54
CA GLN A 60 -4.66 8.84 7.24
C GLN A 60 -4.31 10.08 6.42
N ILE A 61 -5.33 10.76 5.89
CA ILE A 61 -5.19 12.01 5.14
C ILE A 61 -5.19 13.22 6.08
N SER A 62 -5.98 13.14 7.16
CA SER A 62 -6.06 14.18 8.18
C SER A 62 -6.28 13.54 9.55
N ALA A 63 -5.63 14.09 10.58
CA ALA A 63 -5.88 13.71 11.96
C ALA A 63 -7.14 14.41 12.51
N ALA A 64 -7.36 15.70 12.21
CA ALA A 64 -8.43 16.49 12.80
C ALA A 64 -9.09 17.43 11.76
N PRO A 65 -10.32 17.14 11.28
CA PRO A 65 -11.09 15.93 11.55
C PRO A 65 -10.38 14.69 11.00
N ALA A 66 -10.66 13.52 11.59
CA ALA A 66 -10.10 12.26 11.12
C ALA A 66 -10.60 11.97 9.69
N VAL A 67 -9.69 11.83 8.73
CA VAL A 67 -10.01 11.43 7.36
C VAL A 67 -9.15 10.23 6.98
N VAL A 68 -9.80 9.13 6.62
CA VAL A 68 -9.14 7.89 6.18
C VAL A 68 -9.50 7.61 4.73
N LEU A 69 -8.48 7.43 3.90
CA LEU A 69 -8.62 7.00 2.51
C LEU A 69 -8.36 5.50 2.42
N HIS A 70 -9.32 4.76 1.87
CA HIS A 70 -9.14 3.36 1.52
C HIS A 70 -8.85 3.27 0.03
N ALA A 71 -7.79 2.54 -0.34
CA ALA A 71 -7.41 2.37 -1.73
C ALA A 71 -7.00 0.93 -2.03
N THR A 72 -7.30 0.47 -3.24
CA THR A 72 -6.80 -0.81 -3.77
C THR A 72 -6.21 -0.56 -5.14
N GLY A 73 -4.93 -0.87 -5.29
CA GLY A 73 -4.19 -0.64 -6.54
C GLY A 73 -3.31 -1.82 -6.91
N ARG A 74 -3.01 -1.97 -8.20
CA ARG A 74 -2.05 -2.98 -8.67
C ARG A 74 -0.64 -2.48 -8.44
N VAL A 75 0.20 -3.39 -7.94
CA VAL A 75 1.64 -3.17 -7.77
C VAL A 75 2.41 -4.29 -8.45
N TYR A 76 3.68 -4.05 -8.69
CA TYR A 76 4.60 -5.04 -9.25
C TYR A 76 6.01 -4.78 -8.74
N VAL A 77 6.85 -5.80 -8.86
CA VAL A 77 8.27 -5.69 -8.50
C VAL A 77 9.08 -5.44 -9.74
N LYS A 78 9.93 -4.41 -9.71
CA LYS A 78 10.84 -4.06 -10.80
C LYS A 78 12.16 -3.59 -10.20
N ASP A 79 13.26 -4.23 -10.58
CA ASP A 79 14.62 -3.88 -10.14
C ASP A 79 14.77 -3.77 -8.60
N GLY A 80 14.08 -4.64 -7.85
CA GLY A 80 14.09 -4.65 -6.39
C GLY A 80 13.22 -3.58 -5.71
N ALA A 81 12.43 -2.82 -6.48
CA ALA A 81 11.46 -1.84 -5.98
C ALA A 81 10.03 -2.38 -6.08
N GLU A 82 9.17 -1.94 -5.16
CA GLU A 82 7.72 -2.00 -5.33
C GLU A 82 7.28 -0.82 -6.19
N CYS A 83 6.68 -1.09 -7.34
CA CYS A 83 6.23 -0.10 -8.28
C CYS A 83 4.73 -0.17 -8.49
N ALA A 84 4.13 0.98 -8.77
CA ALA A 84 2.74 1.14 -9.14
C ALA A 84 2.62 2.15 -10.28
N ARG A 85 1.72 1.88 -11.22
CA ARG A 85 1.23 2.89 -12.15
C ARG A 85 -0.28 2.89 -12.02
N SER A 86 -0.82 4.05 -11.70
CA SER A 86 -2.26 4.18 -11.57
C SER A 86 -2.91 4.12 -12.95
N GLU A 87 -3.82 3.18 -13.14
CA GLU A 87 -4.62 3.07 -14.37
C GLU A 87 -5.82 4.00 -14.28
N ASN A 88 -6.47 4.01 -13.11
CA ASN A 88 -7.56 4.92 -12.77
C ASN A 88 -7.55 5.22 -11.27
N ARG A 89 -6.95 6.35 -10.91
CA ARG A 89 -6.77 6.74 -9.52
C ARG A 89 -8.08 7.00 -8.77
N GLU A 90 -9.12 7.41 -9.48
CA GLU A 90 -10.44 7.54 -8.87
C GLU A 90 -10.96 6.16 -8.47
N GLU A 91 -10.96 5.19 -9.38
CA GLU A 91 -11.44 3.83 -9.10
C GLU A 91 -10.60 3.08 -8.07
N GLU A 92 -9.30 3.37 -7.99
CA GLU A 92 -8.41 2.83 -6.95
C GLU A 92 -8.80 3.30 -5.55
N ILE A 93 -9.47 4.45 -5.40
CA ILE A 93 -10.02 4.91 -4.13
C ILE A 93 -11.36 4.22 -3.88
N THR A 94 -11.32 3.19 -3.04
CA THR A 94 -12.47 2.32 -2.77
C THR A 94 -13.38 2.86 -1.69
N GLY A 95 -12.91 3.80 -0.86
CA GLY A 95 -13.70 4.36 0.24
C GLY A 95 -13.02 5.54 0.93
N ILE A 96 -13.82 6.35 1.61
CA ILE A 96 -13.35 7.51 2.38
C ILE A 96 -14.17 7.57 3.67
N ASP A 97 -13.50 7.60 4.82
CA ASP A 97 -14.15 7.83 6.11
C ASP A 97 -13.84 9.24 6.60
N VAL A 98 -14.85 9.94 7.12
CA VAL A 98 -14.72 11.24 7.77
C VAL A 98 -15.29 11.15 9.19
N GLY A 99 -14.47 11.42 10.20
CA GLY A 99 -14.86 11.26 11.60
C GLY A 99 -15.30 9.85 11.94
N GLY A 100 -14.73 8.83 11.29
CA GLY A 100 -15.10 7.42 11.44
C GLY A 100 -16.40 7.01 10.72
N THR A 101 -17.03 7.91 9.96
CA THR A 101 -18.22 7.61 9.16
C THR A 101 -17.85 7.46 7.69
N PRO A 102 -18.17 6.33 7.03
CA PRO A 102 -17.92 6.17 5.61
C PRO A 102 -18.78 7.14 4.79
N LEU A 103 -18.17 7.78 3.81
CA LEU A 103 -18.91 8.54 2.79
C LEU A 103 -19.57 7.57 1.81
N GLU A 104 -20.75 7.93 1.32
CA GLU A 104 -21.53 7.12 0.37
C GLU A 104 -22.06 7.95 -0.79
N GLY A 105 -22.53 7.27 -1.84
CA GLY A 105 -23.25 7.86 -2.97
C GLY A 105 -22.52 9.02 -3.66
N GLU A 106 -23.26 10.08 -3.96
CA GLU A 106 -22.74 11.26 -4.67
C GLU A 106 -21.64 11.98 -3.88
N GLN A 107 -21.73 12.00 -2.54
CA GLN A 107 -20.72 12.63 -1.70
C GLN A 107 -19.38 11.90 -1.81
N LEU A 108 -19.39 10.56 -1.74
CA LEU A 108 -18.18 9.76 -1.94
C LEU A 108 -17.57 10.04 -3.31
N ASN A 109 -18.38 10.03 -4.38
CA ASN A 109 -17.89 10.25 -5.74
C ASN A 109 -17.23 11.63 -5.90
N ALA A 110 -17.87 12.69 -5.41
CA ALA A 110 -17.31 14.04 -5.50
C ALA A 110 -15.98 14.19 -4.74
N VAL A 111 -15.90 13.67 -3.51
CA VAL A 111 -14.68 13.75 -2.70
C VAL A 111 -13.57 12.88 -3.30
N ARG A 112 -13.92 11.69 -3.80
CA ARG A 112 -12.99 10.78 -4.48
C ARG A 112 -12.33 11.42 -5.69
N GLN A 113 -13.10 12.08 -6.55
CA GLN A 113 -12.57 12.83 -7.70
C GLN A 113 -11.61 13.93 -7.26
N GLN A 114 -11.97 14.69 -6.23
CA GLN A 114 -11.12 15.74 -5.70
C GLN A 114 -9.79 15.20 -5.14
N ILE A 115 -9.84 14.11 -4.38
CA ILE A 115 -8.63 13.48 -3.83
C ILE A 115 -7.77 12.90 -4.96
N ALA A 116 -8.37 12.19 -5.93
CA ALA A 116 -7.65 11.63 -7.06
C ALA A 116 -6.93 12.72 -7.88
N ALA A 117 -7.62 13.84 -8.15
CA ALA A 117 -7.05 14.99 -8.83
C ALA A 117 -5.88 15.62 -8.04
N ASN A 118 -6.02 15.76 -6.72
CA ASN A 118 -4.96 16.29 -5.86
C ASN A 118 -3.73 15.37 -5.83
N ILE A 119 -3.94 14.07 -5.71
CA ILE A 119 -2.84 13.09 -5.78
C ILE A 119 -2.16 13.18 -7.15
N GLY A 120 -2.93 13.27 -8.25
CA GLY A 120 -2.40 13.45 -9.59
C GLY A 120 -1.58 14.74 -9.75
N ALA A 121 -2.01 15.84 -9.13
CA ALA A 121 -1.26 17.10 -9.16
C ALA A 121 0.08 17.03 -8.39
N VAL A 122 0.16 16.23 -7.32
CA VAL A 122 1.34 16.11 -6.46
C VAL A 122 2.33 15.03 -6.93
N LEU A 123 1.81 13.85 -7.26
CA LEU A 123 2.60 12.69 -7.68
C LEU A 123 2.80 12.65 -9.20
N GLY A 124 1.93 13.29 -9.98
CA GLY A 124 1.86 13.09 -11.42
C GLY A 124 1.20 11.76 -11.80
N ASN A 125 1.32 11.42 -13.08
CA ASN A 125 0.78 10.17 -13.68
C ASN A 125 1.87 9.13 -13.98
N GLY A 126 3.09 9.37 -13.49
CA GLY A 126 4.25 8.51 -13.71
C GLY A 126 4.18 7.18 -12.95
N GLU A 127 5.11 6.29 -13.28
CA GLU A 127 5.39 5.09 -12.48
C GLU A 127 6.01 5.52 -11.14
N PHE A 128 5.34 5.20 -10.04
CA PHE A 128 5.81 5.42 -8.68
C PHE A 128 6.48 4.16 -8.18
N CYS A 129 7.74 4.24 -7.75
CA CYS A 129 8.49 3.10 -7.23
C CYS A 129 9.10 3.41 -5.87
N SER A 130 8.99 2.47 -4.93
CA SER A 130 9.58 2.51 -3.60
C SER A 130 10.64 1.42 -3.44
N THR A 131 11.82 1.81 -2.97
CA THR A 131 12.87 0.90 -2.54
C THR A 131 12.97 0.92 -1.03
N TYR A 132 13.28 -0.23 -0.42
CA TYR A 132 13.32 -0.37 1.03
C TYR A 132 14.72 -0.76 1.48
N THR A 133 15.35 0.11 2.27
CA THR A 133 16.68 -0.13 2.84
C THR A 133 16.57 -0.32 4.36
N PRO A 134 17.13 -1.39 4.95
CA PRO A 134 17.05 -1.60 6.39
C PRO A 134 17.73 -0.49 7.18
N ASN A 135 17.06 -0.04 8.25
CA ASN A 135 17.64 0.80 9.28
C ASN A 135 18.15 -0.08 10.45
N PRO A 136 19.10 0.41 11.27
CA PRO A 136 19.63 -0.36 12.41
C PRO A 136 18.60 -0.73 13.49
N ASP A 137 17.48 0.00 13.57
CA ASP A 137 16.41 -0.20 14.56
C ASP A 137 15.35 -1.23 14.11
N GLY A 138 15.56 -1.88 12.96
CA GLY A 138 14.63 -2.86 12.40
C GLY A 138 13.50 -2.26 11.56
N THR A 139 13.42 -0.93 11.46
CA THR A 139 12.58 -0.27 10.43
C THR A 139 13.28 -0.29 9.07
N MET A 140 12.58 0.17 8.04
CA MET A 140 13.08 0.33 6.69
C MET A 140 12.94 1.81 6.29
N ARG A 141 13.94 2.37 5.63
CA ARG A 141 13.76 3.62 4.87
C ARG A 141 13.17 3.27 3.51
N ALA A 142 12.00 3.83 3.21
CA ALA A 142 11.34 3.76 1.92
C ALA A 142 11.70 5.00 1.10
N SER A 143 12.54 4.84 0.08
CA SER A 143 12.93 5.91 -0.84
C SER A 143 12.14 5.80 -2.15
N VAL A 144 11.62 6.93 -2.62
CA VAL A 144 10.64 7.00 -3.70
C VAL A 144 11.23 7.61 -4.96
N THR A 145 10.85 7.07 -6.12
CA THR A 145 11.03 7.69 -7.43
C THR A 145 9.71 7.80 -8.18
N VAL A 146 9.57 8.82 -9.03
CA VAL A 146 8.50 8.92 -10.04
C VAL A 146 9.14 9.01 -11.41
N ASP A 147 8.82 8.06 -12.30
CA ASP A 147 9.47 7.88 -13.62
C ASP A 147 11.01 7.86 -13.52
N GLY A 148 11.52 7.21 -12.46
CA GLY A 148 12.96 7.10 -12.17
C GLY A 148 13.60 8.35 -11.56
N VAL A 149 12.86 9.46 -11.41
CA VAL A 149 13.34 10.67 -10.74
C VAL A 149 13.08 10.58 -9.24
N ALA A 150 14.12 10.74 -8.42
CA ALA A 150 13.99 10.71 -6.96
C ALA A 150 13.05 11.80 -6.44
N ARG A 151 12.18 11.45 -5.49
CA ARG A 151 11.24 12.33 -4.80
C ARG A 151 11.47 12.26 -3.29
N PRO A 152 12.54 12.92 -2.77
CA PRO A 152 12.91 12.83 -1.36
C PRO A 152 11.81 13.36 -0.43
N GLU A 153 10.91 14.21 -0.91
CA GLU A 153 9.74 14.67 -0.15
C GLU A 153 8.72 13.55 0.17
N PHE A 154 8.80 12.40 -0.49
CA PHE A 154 7.98 11.22 -0.21
C PHE A 154 8.75 10.10 0.48
N GLU A 155 9.99 10.34 0.89
CA GLU A 155 10.72 9.39 1.72
C GLU A 155 9.98 9.17 3.05
N SER A 156 9.95 7.92 3.51
CA SER A 156 9.28 7.56 4.75
C SER A 156 10.01 6.44 5.50
N THR A 157 9.66 6.28 6.77
CA THR A 157 10.03 5.12 7.57
C THR A 157 8.91 4.10 7.54
N VAL A 158 9.25 2.84 7.31
CA VAL A 158 8.31 1.73 7.20
C VAL A 158 8.69 0.62 8.16
N LEU A 159 7.69 -0.03 8.75
CA LEU A 159 7.87 -1.23 9.57
C LEU A 159 6.94 -2.33 9.06
N TRP A 160 7.45 -3.55 8.94
CA TRP A 160 6.62 -4.73 8.71
C TRP A 160 6.03 -5.21 10.04
N ILE A 161 4.70 -5.17 10.15
CA ILE A 161 3.97 -5.47 11.38
C ILE A 161 3.11 -6.73 11.23
N GLU A 162 2.88 -7.41 12.35
CA GLU A 162 1.88 -8.49 12.40
C GLU A 162 0.46 -7.89 12.48
N PRO A 163 -0.50 -8.38 11.68
CA PRO A 163 -1.87 -7.86 11.69
C PRO A 163 -2.55 -8.06 13.06
N THR A 164 -2.13 -9.05 13.84
CA THR A 164 -2.69 -9.39 15.15
C THR A 164 -1.99 -8.68 16.32
N ALA A 165 -0.95 -7.86 16.08
CA ALA A 165 -0.18 -7.20 17.13
C ALA A 165 -0.79 -5.90 17.70
N GLY A 166 -2.02 -5.56 17.27
CA GLY A 166 -2.79 -4.43 17.80
C GLY A 166 -2.41 -3.07 17.21
N TRP A 167 -1.86 -3.03 16.00
CA TRP A 167 -1.52 -1.78 15.31
C TRP A 167 -2.76 -1.12 14.67
N THR A 168 -2.83 0.21 14.71
CA THR A 168 -3.93 0.99 14.12
C THR A 168 -3.42 2.18 13.31
N LEU A 169 -4.32 2.91 12.63
CA LEU A 169 -3.97 4.23 12.10
C LEU A 169 -3.80 5.23 13.24
N ALA A 170 -2.97 6.27 13.03
CA ALA A 170 -2.69 7.34 13.98
C ALA A 170 -3.82 8.39 14.05
N LEU A 171 -5.05 7.93 14.24
CA LEU A 171 -6.23 8.77 14.40
C LEU A 171 -6.33 9.28 15.86
N PRO A 172 -6.90 10.47 16.10
CA PRO A 172 -7.22 10.89 17.46
C PRO A 172 -8.16 9.90 18.13
N ALA A 173 -8.05 9.75 19.45
CA ALA A 173 -9.06 9.05 20.23
C ALA A 173 -10.41 9.78 20.05
N GLY A 174 -11.44 9.02 19.65
CA GLY A 174 -12.82 9.49 19.58
C GLY A 174 -13.47 9.61 20.95
#